data_AF-A0A963TXG2-F1
#
_entry.id   AF-A0A963TXG2-F1
#
_cell.length_a   1.000
_cell.length_b   1.000
_cell.length_c   1.000
_cell.angle_alpha   90.00
_cell.angle_beta   90.00
_cell.angle_gamma   90.00
#
_symmetry.space_group_name_H-M   'P 1'
#
loop_
_entity.id
_entity.type
_entity.pdbx_description
1 polymer ?
#
loop_
_entity_poly.entity_id
_entity_poly.type
_entity_poly.pdbx_seq_one_letter_code
_entity_poly.pdbx_strand_id
1 'polypeptide(L)' 'MKHGAWAGCETSAAFGKRAREDDFDLEVDLSNVLDRRLRQKIMNYERAARKLQVSGQTDAADALKKAASRLRHITISAP' A
#
# COMPACT_ATOMS: atom_id res chain seq x y z
N MET A 1 18.59 47.88 31.95
CA MET A 1 19.39 46.77 31.39
C MET A 1 18.76 45.45 31.79
N LYS A 2 18.45 44.59 30.80
CA LYS A 2 18.48 43.10 30.83
C LYS A 2 17.53 42.38 31.80
N HIS A 3 16.81 41.30 31.48
CA HIS A 3 16.42 40.52 30.29
C HIS A 3 15.17 39.74 30.81
N GLY A 4 14.06 39.65 30.07
CA GLY A 4 13.91 38.65 29.02
C GLY A 4 13.43 37.33 29.63
N ALA A 5 12.13 37.05 29.46
CA ALA A 5 11.42 35.87 29.94
C ALA A 5 12.09 34.55 29.52
N TRP A 6 12.24 33.62 30.46
CA TRP A 6 12.45 32.21 30.16
C TRP A 6 11.09 31.52 30.26
N ALA A 7 10.36 31.53 29.15
CA ALA A 7 9.20 30.66 28.98
C ALA A 7 9.67 29.22 29.14
N GLY A 8 9.04 28.52 30.08
CA GLY A 8 9.29 27.12 30.38
C GLY A 8 9.17 26.26 29.12
N CYS A 9 10.05 25.27 29.04
CA CYS A 9 10.04 24.23 28.02
C CYS A 9 8.78 23.36 28.14
N GLU A 10 7.66 23.83 27.61
CA GLU A 10 6.40 23.09 27.48
C GLU A 10 6.21 22.59 26.05
N THR A 11 7.15 21.83 25.51
CA THR A 11 6.94 21.15 24.22
C THR A 11 7.55 19.76 24.23
N SER A 12 6.94 18.82 24.95
CA SER A 12 7.28 17.40 24.84
C SER A 12 6.07 16.51 24.51
N ALA A 13 4.85 16.90 24.90
CA ALA A 13 3.65 16.12 24.56
C ALA A 13 3.14 16.36 23.13
N ALA A 14 3.38 17.54 22.54
CA ALA A 14 2.88 17.88 21.20
C ALA A 14 3.80 17.37 20.07
N PHE A 15 5.10 17.24 20.32
CA PHE A 15 6.07 16.76 19.32
C PHE A 15 5.89 15.26 19.05
N GLY A 16 5.59 14.46 20.09
CA GLY A 16 5.32 13.03 19.96
C GLY A 16 3.96 12.68 19.34
N LYS A 17 2.98 13.60 19.37
CA LYS A 17 1.69 13.40 18.67
C LYS A 17 1.80 13.62 17.17
N ARG A 18 2.50 14.69 16.77
CA ARG A 18 2.66 15.08 15.36
C ARG A 18 3.49 14.06 14.56
N ALA A 19 4.57 13.54 15.14
CA ALA A 19 5.36 12.47 14.51
C ALA A 19 4.54 11.18 14.29
N ARG A 20 3.65 10.85 15.23
CA ARG A 20 2.81 9.64 15.14
C ARG A 20 1.66 9.81 14.13
N GLU A 21 1.21 11.03 13.90
CA GLU A 21 0.25 11.39 12.84
C GLU A 21 0.92 11.34 11.47
N ASP A 22 2.12 11.93 11.32
CA ASP A 22 2.88 11.91 10.06
C ASP A 22 3.27 10.49 9.63
N ASP A 23 3.69 9.64 10.58
CA ASP A 23 4.02 8.23 10.30
C ASP A 23 2.77 7.42 9.90
N PHE A 24 1.62 7.67 10.53
CA PHE A 24 0.36 7.00 10.21
C PHE A 24 -0.17 7.41 8.83
N ASP A 25 -0.11 8.71 8.49
CA ASP A 25 -0.51 9.20 7.18
C ASP A 25 0.37 8.61 6.06
N LEU A 26 1.68 8.48 6.30
CA LEU A 26 2.61 7.81 5.37
C LEU A 26 2.30 6.31 5.22
N GLU A 27 1.98 5.61 6.30
CA GLU A 27 1.60 4.18 6.27
C GLU A 27 0.30 3.95 5.49
N VAL A 28 -0.70 4.83 5.68
CA VAL A 28 -1.97 4.79 4.96
C VAL A 28 -1.75 5.03 3.46
N ASP A 29 -0.93 6.03 3.10
CA ASP A 29 -0.60 6.31 1.71
C ASP A 29 0.16 5.16 1.03
N LEU A 30 1.14 4.57 1.71
CA LEU A 30 1.87 3.41 1.20
C LEU A 30 0.94 2.21 1.02
N SER A 31 0.08 1.94 1.99
CA SER A 31 -0.91 0.85 1.92
C SER A 31 -1.84 1.02 0.70
N ASN A 32 -2.36 2.23 0.49
CA ASN A 32 -3.21 2.56 -0.66
C ASN A 32 -2.48 2.39 -1.99
N VAL A 33 -1.22 2.83 -2.08
CA VAL A 33 -0.39 2.68 -3.27
C VAL A 33 -0.11 1.20 -3.55
N LEU A 34 0.18 0.41 -2.52
CA LEU A 34 0.43 -1.03 -2.64
C LEU A 34 -0.83 -1.77 -3.07
N ASP A 35 -2.00 -1.49 -2.46
CA ASP A 35 -3.27 -2.10 -2.85
C ASP A 35 -3.60 -1.80 -4.33
N ARG A 36 -3.49 -0.53 -4.73
CA ARG A 36 -3.70 -0.14 -6.14
C ARG A 36 -2.75 -0.88 -7.09
N ARG A 37 -1.47 -1.01 -6.74
CA ARG A 37 -0.48 -1.73 -7.55
C ARG A 37 -0.78 -3.23 -7.62
N LEU A 38 -1.20 -3.84 -6.52
CA LEU A 38 -1.57 -5.26 -6.46
C LEU A 38 -2.81 -5.52 -7.32
N ARG A 39 -3.86 -4.69 -7.20
CA ARG A 39 -5.05 -4.77 -8.07
C ARG A 39 -4.69 -4.63 -9.55
N GLN A 40 -3.82 -3.68 -9.89
CA GLN A 40 -3.35 -3.53 -11.27
C GLN A 40 -2.62 -4.79 -11.77
N LYS A 41 -1.82 -5.42 -10.91
CA LYS A 41 -1.07 -6.64 -11.25
C LYS A 41 -2.00 -7.84 -11.44
N ILE A 42 -3.03 -7.98 -10.61
CA ILE A 42 -4.11 -8.98 -10.77
C ILE A 42 -4.77 -8.82 -12.14
N MET A 43 -5.21 -7.60 -12.49
CA MET A 43 -5.84 -7.33 -13.79
C MET A 43 -4.90 -7.66 -14.97
N ASN A 44 -3.61 -7.35 -14.84
CA ASN A 44 -2.63 -7.65 -15.89
C ASN A 44 -2.46 -9.16 -16.10
N TYR A 45 -2.39 -9.95 -15.03
CA TYR A 45 -2.31 -11.41 -15.13
C TYR A 45 -3.55 -12.02 -15.76
N GLU A 46 -4.75 -11.55 -15.40
CA GLU A 46 -5.99 -12.02 -16.02
C GLU A 46 -6.07 -11.67 -17.51
N ARG A 47 -5.64 -10.45 -17.87
CA ARG A 47 -5.61 -10.02 -19.27
C ARG A 47 -4.63 -10.85 -20.08
N ALA A 48 -3.45 -11.13 -19.54
CA ALA A 48 -2.46 -11.98 -20.18
C ALA A 48 -2.96 -13.43 -20.29
N ALA A 49 -3.59 -13.97 -19.24
CA ALA A 49 -4.19 -15.31 -19.27
C ALA A 49 -5.23 -15.44 -20.38
N ARG A 50 -6.12 -14.44 -20.54
CA ARG A 50 -7.12 -14.43 -21.63
C ARG A 50 -6.45 -14.47 -23.01
N LYS A 51 -5.37 -13.71 -23.22
CA LYS A 51 -4.62 -13.73 -24.49
C LYS A 51 -4.00 -15.10 -24.75
N LEU A 52 -3.36 -15.70 -23.74
CA LEU A 52 -2.74 -17.02 -23.87
C LEU A 52 -3.78 -18.12 -24.14
N GLN A 53 -4.96 -18.01 -23.53
CA GLN A 53 -6.06 -18.95 -23.78
C GLN A 53 -6.54 -18.89 -25.23
N VAL A 54 -6.63 -17.69 -25.82
CA VAL A 54 -6.93 -17.51 -27.26
C VAL A 54 -5.83 -18.13 -28.14
N SER A 55 -4.57 -18.01 -27.73
CA SER A 55 -3.42 -18.61 -28.43
C SER A 55 -3.26 -20.12 -28.19
N GLY A 56 -4.17 -20.78 -27.47
CA GLY A 56 -4.10 -22.22 -27.17
C GLY A 56 -3.06 -22.61 -26.11
N GLN A 57 -2.42 -21.65 -25.44
CA GLN A 57 -1.45 -21.89 -24.37
C GLN A 57 -2.16 -22.02 -23.01
N THR A 58 -2.92 -23.10 -22.84
CA THR A 58 -3.80 -23.33 -21.67
C THR A 58 -3.02 -23.39 -20.36
N ASP A 59 -1.90 -24.09 -20.32
CA ASP A 59 -1.12 -24.29 -19.09
C ASP A 59 -0.55 -22.95 -18.57
N ALA A 60 -0.04 -22.13 -19.48
CA ALA A 60 0.47 -20.80 -19.15
C ALA A 60 -0.65 -19.84 -18.73
N ALA A 61 -1.82 -19.93 -19.39
CA ALA A 61 -3.00 -19.17 -18.99
C ALA A 61 -3.46 -19.54 -17.57
N ASP A 62 -3.47 -20.83 -17.23
CA ASP A 62 -3.87 -21.32 -15.91
C ASP A 62 -2.87 -20.97 -14.82
N ALA A 63 -1.57 -20.98 -15.13
CA ALA A 63 -0.53 -20.48 -14.22
C ALA A 63 -0.78 -19.00 -13.86
N LEU A 64 -1.11 -18.16 -14.84
CA LEU A 64 -1.41 -16.74 -14.61
C LEU A 64 -2.72 -16.54 -13.83
N LYS A 65 -3.76 -17.34 -14.09
CA LYS A 65 -5.00 -17.31 -13.30
C LYS A 65 -4.74 -17.68 -11.83
N LYS A 66 -3.94 -18.72 -11.58
CA LYS A 66 -3.52 -19.12 -10.23
C LYS A 66 -2.72 -18.01 -9.54
N ALA A 67 -1.80 -17.36 -10.26
CA ALA A 67 -1.04 -16.23 -9.72
C ALA A 67 -1.96 -15.04 -9.35
N ALA A 68 -2.92 -14.68 -10.20
CA ALA A 68 -3.92 -13.66 -9.92
C ALA A 68 -4.76 -14.02 -8.68
N SER A 69 -5.20 -15.27 -8.56
CA SER A 69 -5.95 -15.76 -7.39
C SER A 69 -5.13 -15.63 -6.11
N ARG A 70 -3.85 -16.01 -6.13
CA ARG A 70 -2.95 -15.87 -4.96
C ARG A 70 -2.81 -14.41 -4.54
N LEU A 71 -2.69 -13.48 -5.48
CA LEU A 71 -2.63 -12.05 -5.18
C LEU A 71 -3.94 -11.51 -4.59
N ARG A 72 -5.10 -12.04 -4.99
CA ARG A 72 -6.40 -11.66 -4.40
C ARG A 72 -6.48 -12.00 -2.91
N HIS A 73 -5.91 -13.14 -2.50
CA HIS A 73 -5.85 -13.51 -1.08
C HIS A 73 -4.95 -12.57 -0.24
N ILE A 74 -4.01 -11.87 -0.88
CA ILE A 74 -3.13 -10.88 -0.24
C ILE A 74 -3.78 -9.49 -0.18
N THR A 75 -4.67 -9.18 -1.14
CA THR A 75 -5.33 -7.86 -1.25
C THR A 75 -6.57 -7.71 -0.35
N ILE A 76 -6.98 -8.74 0.37
CA ILE A 76 -8.02 -8.67 1.41
C ILE A 76 -7.33 -8.47 2.77
N SER A 77 -6.62 -7.36 2.92
CA SER A 77 -6.02 -6.90 4.19
C SER A 77 -5.79 -5.39 4.15
N ALA A 78 -6.86 -4.63 3.92
CA ALA A 78 -6.94 -3.25 4.38
C ALA A 78 -8.41 -3.04 4.79
N PRO A 79 -8.69 -2.72 6.08
CA PRO A 79 -10.05 -2.40 6.53
C PRO A 79 -10.64 -1.19 5.80
#